data_AF-A0A176FCD5-F1
#
_entry.id   AF-A0A176FCD5-F1
#
_cell.length_a   1.000
_cell.length_b   1.000
_cell.length_c   1.000
_cell.angle_alpha   90.00
_cell.angle_beta   90.00
_cell.angle_gamma   90.00
#
_symmetry.space_group_name_H-M   'P 1'
#
loop_
_entity.id
_entity.type
_entity.pdbx_description
1 polymer ?
#
loop_
_entity_poly.entity_id
_entity_poly.type
_entity_poly.pdbx_seq_one_letter_code
_entity_poly.pdbx_strand_id
1 'polypeptide(L)' 'MIERLWRSLKYECVYLNAFETGSEMRAGIGQWLSYYNSERPHSTHGLLTPDEAYASKKQPMRIAA' A
#
# COMPACT_ATOMS: atom_id res chain seq x y z
N MET A 1 8.94 -6.57 3.99
CA MET A 1 7.64 -6.01 3.51
C MET A 1 7.41 -4.60 4.07
N ILE A 2 7.41 -4.45 5.39
CA ILE A 2 7.18 -3.17 6.06
C ILE A 2 8.30 -2.15 5.78
N GLU A 3 9.57 -2.57 5.77
CA GLU A 3 10.70 -1.68 5.47
C GLU A 3 10.66 -1.13 4.03
N ARG A 4 10.28 -1.97 3.06
CA ARG A 4 10.10 -1.56 1.65
C ARG A 4 8.96 -0.56 1.51
N LEU A 5 7.85 -0.77 2.23
CA LEU A 5 6.74 0.17 2.28
C LEU A 5 7.20 1.51 2.84
N TRP A 6 7.89 1.53 3.98
CA TRP A 6 8.36 2.78 4.59
C TRP A 6 9.37 3.53 3.73
N ARG A 7 10.28 2.82 3.06
CA ARG A 7 11.17 3.44 2.08
C ARG A 7 10.37 4.09 0.96
N SER A 8 9.45 3.34 0.36
CA SER A 8 8.60 3.83 -0.74
C SER A 8 7.79 5.06 -0.32
N LEU A 9 7.11 5.02 0.83
CA LEU A 9 6.31 6.13 1.35
C LEU A 9 7.15 7.41 1.53
N LYS A 10 8.34 7.28 2.11
CA LYS A 10 9.20 8.44 2.34
C LYS A 10 9.67 9.07 1.04
N TYR A 11 10.16 8.27 0.10
CA TYR A 11 10.74 8.79 -1.14
C TYR A 11 9.72 9.18 -2.19
N GLU A 12 8.54 8.54 -2.21
CA GLU A 12 7.52 8.77 -3.24
C GLU A 12 6.41 9.72 -2.77
N CYS A 13 6.30 9.99 -1.47
CA CYS A 13 5.30 10.93 -0.91
C CYS A 13 5.95 11.97 0.00
N VAL A 14 6.48 11.56 1.16
CA VAL A 14 6.84 12.52 2.23
C VAL A 14 7.95 13.48 1.81
N TYR A 15 8.98 13.02 1.11
CA TYR A 15 10.10 13.87 0.70
C TYR A 15 9.82 14.70 -0.55
N LEU A 16 8.78 14.36 -1.33
CA LEU A 16 8.41 15.10 -2.54
C LEU A 16 7.38 16.20 -2.28
N ASN A 17 6.67 16.13 -1.15
CA ASN A 17 5.58 17.04 -0.82
C ASN A 17 5.99 17.97 0.32
N ALA A 18 5.84 19.28 0.10
CA ALA A 18 6.00 20.30 1.13
C ALA A 18 4.65 20.51 1.84
N PHE A 19 4.22 19.55 2.66
CA PHE A 19 2.98 19.68 3.43
C PHE A 19 3.08 20.83 4.43
N GLU A 20 2.13 21.77 4.36
CA GLU A 20 2.10 22.94 5.26
C GLU A 20 1.39 22.59 6.57
N THR A 21 0.42 21.67 6.52
CA THR A 21 -0.36 21.26 7.70
C THR A 21 -0.36 19.74 7.91
N GLY A 22 -0.61 19.33 9.15
CA GLY A 22 -0.79 17.91 9.48
C GLY A 22 -2.00 17.28 8.80
N SER A 23 -3.05 18.07 8.51
CA SER A 23 -4.24 17.60 7.79
C SER A 23 -3.93 17.26 6.34
N GLU A 24 -3.15 18.10 5.66
CA GLU A 24 -2.68 17.84 4.30
C GLU A 24 -1.74 16.63 4.26
N MET A 25 -0.80 16.53 5.21
CA MET A 25 0.08 15.37 5.32
C MET A 25 -0.73 14.08 5.50
N ARG A 26 -1.76 14.09 6.35
CA ARG A 26 -2.63 12.93 6.56
C ARG A 26 -3.40 12.55 5.29
N ALA A 27 -3.94 13.53 4.57
CA ALA A 27 -4.64 13.30 3.31
C ALA A 27 -3.70 12.74 2.23
N GLY A 28 -2.51 13.32 2.07
CA GLY A 28 -1.51 12.88 1.09
C GLY A 28 -0.98 11.46 1.38
N ILE A 29 -0.65 11.16 2.64
CA ILE A 29 -0.25 9.81 3.05
C ILE A 29 -1.40 8.81 2.84
N GLY A 30 -2.63 9.21 3.16
CA GLY A 30 -3.81 8.37 2.94
C GLY A 30 -3.99 8.01 1.46
N GLN A 31 -3.93 9.00 0.58
CA GLN A 31 -4.02 8.79 -0.87
C GLN A 31 -2.89 7.90 -1.39
N TRP A 32 -1.65 8.14 -0.95
CA TRP A 32 -0.50 7.33 -1.35
C TRP A 32 -0.64 5.87 -0.88
N LEU A 33 -1.13 5.64 0.33
CA LEU A 33 -1.38 4.29 0.85
C LEU A 33 -2.49 3.57 0.09
N SER A 34 -3.58 4.26 -0.28
CA SER A 34 -4.62 3.68 -1.13
C SER A 34 -4.07 3.23 -2.47
N TYR A 35 -3.29 4.08 -3.15
CA TYR A 35 -2.60 3.71 -4.38
C TYR A 35 -1.66 2.51 -4.20
N TYR A 36 -0.82 2.54 -3.16
CA TYR A 36 0.14 1.47 -2.89
C TYR A 36 -0.55 0.12 -2.67
N ASN A 37 -1.69 0.11 -1.97
CA ASN A 37 -2.39 -1.13 -1.61
C ASN A 37 -3.33 -1.66 -2.69
N SER A 38 -3.93 -0.79 -3.49
CA SER A 38 -5.03 -1.18 -4.40
C SER A 38 -4.64 -1.12 -5.88
N GLU A 39 -3.57 -0.42 -6.25
CA GLU A 39 -3.26 -0.17 -7.66
C GLU A 39 -1.84 -0.60 -8.05
N ARG A 40 -0.90 -0.65 -7.10
CA ARG A 40 0.50 -0.97 -7.40
C ARG A 40 0.74 -2.49 -7.45
N PRO A 41 1.02 -3.10 -8.62
CA PRO A 41 1.37 -4.51 -8.69
C PRO A 41 2.78 -4.74 -8.12
N HIS A 42 2.94 -5.79 -7.33
CA HIS A 42 4.25 -6.16 -6.78
C HIS A 42 4.69 -7.52 -7.32
N SER A 43 5.89 -7.58 -7.92
CA SER A 43 6.47 -8.83 -8.41
C SER A 43 6.62 -9.90 -7.31
N THR A 44 6.84 -9.48 -6.06
CA THR A 44 6.89 -10.37 -4.89
C THR A 44 5.57 -11.10 -4.64
N HIS A 45 4.45 -10.55 -5.12
CA HIS A 45 3.10 -11.11 -5.00
C HIS A 45 2.59 -11.71 -6.31
N GLY A 46 3.47 -12.00 -7.28
CA GLY A 46 3.04 -12.49 -8.59
C GLY A 46 2.31 -11.44 -9.43
N LEU A 47 2.72 -10.18 -9.31
CA LEU A 47 2.11 -9.00 -9.94
C LEU A 47 0.71 -8.64 -9.39
N LEU A 48 0.30 -9.23 -8.28
CA LEU A 48 -0.85 -8.78 -7.53
C LEU A 48 -0.52 -7.52 -6.72
N THR A 49 -1.55 -6.72 -6.46
CA THR A 49 -1.51 -5.65 -5.47
C THR A 49 -1.54 -6.23 -4.05
N PRO A 50 -1.14 -5.47 -3.02
CA PRO A 50 -1.18 -5.96 -1.64
C PRO A 50 -2.59 -6.38 -1.20
N ASP A 51 -3.63 -5.66 -1.61
CA ASP A 51 -5.02 -5.98 -1.29
C ASP A 51 -5.45 -7.31 -1.93
N GLU A 52 -5.16 -7.51 -3.22
CA GLU A 52 -5.45 -8.75 -3.94
C GLU A 52 -4.69 -9.94 -3.33
N ALA A 53 -3.41 -9.77 -3.01
CA ALA A 53 -2.61 -10.80 -2.39
C ALA A 53 -3.14 -11.19 -1.00
N TYR A 54 -3.60 -10.22 -0.22
CA TYR A 54 -4.21 -10.45 1.09
C TYR A 54 -5.58 -11.14 0.95
N ALA A 55 -6.42 -10.69 0.03
CA ALA A 55 -7.72 -11.29 -0.25
C ALA A 55 -7.57 -12.74 -0.74
N SER A 56 -6.62 -13.00 -1.63
CA SER A 56 -6.29 -14.35 -2.13
C SER A 56 -5.81 -15.25 -1.00
N LYS A 57 -5.01 -14.75 -0.04
CA LYS A 57 -4.61 -15.49 1.17
C LYS A 57 -5.74 -15.74 2.18
N LYS A 58 -6.84 -14.97 2.12
CA LYS A 58 -8.02 -15.18 2.98
C LYS A 58 -8.97 -16.25 2.41
N GLN A 59 -8.94 -16.48 1.09
CA GLN A 59 -9.76 -17.48 0.40
C GLN A 59 -9.39 -18.97 0.60
N PRO A 60 -8.18 -19.41 1.02
CA PRO A 60 -7.88 -20.83 1.23
C PRO A 60 -8.60 -21.41 2.46
N MET A 61 -9.19 -20.56 3.32
CA MET A 61 -9.82 -20.98 4.59
C MET A 61 -11.35 -21.12 4.51
N ARG A 62 -11.96 -20.93 3.33
CA ARG A 62 -13.42 -21.03 3.16
C ARG A 62 -13.83 -22.06 2.12
N ILE A 63 -13.19 -23.24 2.07
CA ILE A 63 -13.76 -24.41 1.38
C ILE A 63 -13.41 -25.67 2.19
N ALA A 64 -14.27 -25.98 3.16
CA ALA A 64 -14.49 -27.33 3.67
C ALA A 64 -15.91 -27.32 4.26
N ALA A 65 -16.87 -27.77 3.46
CA ALA A 65 -18.21 -28.17 3.89
C ALA A 65 -18.31 -29.68 3.67
#